data_AF-A0A1Y1QN06-F1
#
_entry.id   AF-A0A1Y1QN06-F1
#
_cell.length_a   1.000
_cell.length_b   1.000
_cell.length_c   1.000
_cell.angle_alpha   90.00
_cell.angle_beta   90.00
_cell.angle_gamma   90.00
#
_symmetry.space_group_name_H-M   'P 1'
#
loop_
_entity.id
_entity.type
_entity.pdbx_description
1 polymer ?
#
loop_
_entity_poly.entity_id
_entity_poly.type
_entity_poly.pdbx_seq_one_letter_code
_entity_poly.pdbx_strand_id
1 'polypeptide(L)'
;MEKTTQMDAIASLKDWSKWLIGLNTTLGGGCLTILQTGNVQGLTRVFLIAAIITFLLSVVCSILLGRVLAALTEHLPTERSIYYFSDGFGISVKHLARAQLLTFLLAGVFMAIWLALKIG
;
A
#
# COMPACT_ATOMS: atom_id res chain seq x y z
N MET A 1 15.52 15.80 -17.54
CA MET A 1 14.13 15.80 -17.03
C MET A 1 14.03 16.97 -16.09
N GLU A 2 13.00 17.81 -16.23
CA GLU A 2 12.92 19.07 -15.47
C GLU A 2 12.71 18.77 -13.97
N LYS A 3 13.40 19.51 -13.09
CA LYS A 3 13.36 19.31 -11.62
C LYS A 3 11.93 19.44 -11.08
N THR A 4 11.14 20.32 -11.69
CA THR A 4 9.71 20.52 -11.44
C THR A 4 8.91 19.23 -11.66
N THR A 5 9.09 18.56 -12.80
CA THR A 5 8.41 17.30 -13.12
C THR A 5 8.72 16.19 -12.10
N GLN A 6 9.95 16.14 -11.59
CA GLN A 6 10.32 15.15 -10.56
C GLN A 6 9.70 15.45 -9.21
N MET A 7 9.63 16.73 -8.81
CA MET A 7 8.97 17.15 -7.58
C MET A 7 7.45 16.89 -7.63
N ASP A 8 6.80 17.14 -8.77
CA ASP A 8 5.39 16.84 -8.96
C ASP A 8 5.11 15.34 -8.86
N ALA A 9 5.99 14.50 -9.43
CA ALA A 9 5.88 13.04 -9.30
C ALA A 9 6.04 12.56 -7.85
N ILE A 10 6.97 13.15 -7.08
CA ILE A 10 7.15 12.86 -5.65
C ILE A 10 5.89 13.27 -4.86
N ALA A 11 5.36 14.47 -5.11
CA ALA A 11 4.16 14.98 -4.45
C ALA A 11 2.95 14.07 -4.75
N SER A 12 2.76 13.71 -6.02
CA SER A 12 1.72 12.78 -6.45
C SER A 12 1.82 11.41 -5.78
N LEU A 13 3.02 10.82 -5.73
CA LEU A 13 3.27 9.54 -5.04
C LEU A 13 3.00 9.64 -3.53
N LYS A 14 3.35 10.75 -2.91
CA LYS A 14 3.10 11.00 -1.47
C LYS A 14 1.61 11.09 -1.18
N ASP A 15 0.86 11.84 -1.99
CA ASP A 15 -0.58 11.99 -1.81
C ASP A 15 -1.33 10.70 -2.13
N TRP A 16 -0.91 9.97 -3.17
CA TRP A 16 -1.41 8.63 -3.46
C TRP A 16 -1.19 7.67 -2.27
N SER A 17 0.00 7.71 -1.66
CA SER A 17 0.31 6.85 -0.52
C SER A 17 -0.53 7.18 0.71
N LYS A 18 -0.77 8.47 1.00
CA LYS A 18 -1.67 8.88 2.09
C LYS A 18 -3.09 8.40 1.85
N TRP A 19 -3.57 8.56 0.60
CA TRP A 19 -4.91 8.13 0.22
C TRP A 19 -5.07 6.62 0.40
N LEU A 20 -4.08 5.83 -0.04
CA LEU A 20 -4.06 4.38 0.17
C LEU A 20 -4.00 3.99 1.65
N ILE A 21 -3.26 4.70 2.50
CA ILE A 21 -3.27 4.44 3.95
C ILE A 21 -4.68 4.60 4.52
N GLY A 22 -5.36 5.70 4.18
CA GLY A 22 -6.73 5.96 4.63
C GLY A 22 -7.71 4.89 4.15
N LEU A 23 -7.64 4.52 2.87
CA LEU A 23 -8.48 3.48 2.28
C LEU A 23 -8.22 2.11 2.92
N ASN A 24 -6.96 1.70 3.04
CA ASN A 24 -6.58 0.42 3.65
C ASN A 24 -6.99 0.34 5.12
N THR A 25 -6.87 1.43 5.87
CA THR A 25 -7.28 1.47 7.28
C THR A 25 -8.79 1.36 7.42
N THR A 26 -9.55 2.03 6.54
CA THR A 26 -11.02 1.96 6.53
C THR A 26 -11.50 0.55 6.17
N LEU A 27 -10.99 -0.01 5.07
CA LEU A 27 -11.37 -1.36 4.61
C LEU A 27 -10.91 -2.45 5.57
N GLY A 28 -9.65 -2.40 6.00
CA GLY A 28 -9.07 -3.33 6.96
C GLY A 28 -9.75 -3.25 8.32
N GLY A 29 -10.07 -2.04 8.78
CA GLY A 29 -10.85 -1.81 10.01
C GLY A 29 -12.26 -2.40 9.92
N GLY A 30 -12.95 -2.20 8.79
CA GLY A 30 -14.25 -2.84 8.54
C GLY A 30 -14.17 -4.37 8.56
N CYS A 31 -13.14 -4.96 7.93
CA CYS A 31 -12.90 -6.39 7.97
C CYS A 31 -12.63 -6.90 9.40
N LEU A 32 -11.87 -6.16 10.20
CA LEU A 32 -11.57 -6.49 11.59
C LEU A 32 -12.82 -6.46 12.46
N THR A 33 -13.66 -5.43 12.31
CA THR A 33 -14.94 -5.33 13.03
C THR A 33 -15.83 -6.54 12.74
N ILE A 34 -15.91 -6.96 11.47
CA ILE A 34 -16.66 -8.15 11.08
C ILE A 34 -16.07 -9.42 11.70
N LEU A 35 -14.74 -9.56 11.70
CA LEU A 35 -14.07 -10.70 12.33
C LEU A 35 -14.39 -10.78 13.84
N GLN A 36 -14.49 -9.63 14.51
CA GLN A 36 -14.82 -9.55 15.94
C GLN A 36 -16.27 -9.91 16.27
N THR A 37 -17.20 -9.84 15.30
CA THR A 37 -18.59 -10.29 15.52
C THR A 37 -18.71 -11.80 15.80
N GLY A 38 -17.66 -12.58 15.53
CA GLY A 38 -17.62 -14.03 15.76
C GLY A 38 -18.46 -14.85 14.78
N ASN A 39 -19.17 -14.20 13.86
CA ASN A 39 -20.13 -14.84 12.96
C ASN A 39 -19.49 -15.36 11.65
N VAL A 40 -18.16 -15.41 11.58
CA VAL A 40 -17.40 -15.82 10.39
C VAL A 40 -16.61 -17.09 10.71
N GLN A 41 -16.95 -18.19 10.03
CA GLN A 41 -16.32 -19.49 10.24
C GLN A 41 -15.76 -20.08 8.95
N GLY A 42 -14.94 -21.13 9.08
CA GLY A 42 -14.38 -21.88 7.95
C GLY A 42 -13.48 -21.06 7.03
N LEU A 43 -13.54 -21.35 5.73
CA LEU A 43 -12.73 -20.71 4.68
C LEU A 43 -12.95 -19.18 4.62
N THR A 44 -14.17 -18.72 4.87
CA THR A 44 -14.53 -17.29 4.89
C THR A 44 -13.71 -16.52 5.93
N ARG A 45 -13.41 -17.13 7.09
CA ARG A 45 -12.55 -16.53 8.12
C ARG A 45 -11.10 -16.40 7.67
N VAL A 46 -10.58 -17.41 6.96
CA VAL A 46 -9.20 -17.42 6.47
C VAL A 46 -8.98 -16.29 5.45
N PHE A 47 -9.89 -16.14 4.48
CA PHE A 47 -9.82 -15.06 3.49
C PHE A 47 -9.97 -13.68 4.13
N LEU A 48 -10.82 -13.53 5.14
CA LEU A 48 -10.96 -12.28 5.87
C LEU A 48 -9.68 -11.90 6.62
N ILE A 49 -9.06 -12.86 7.33
CA ILE A 49 -7.78 -12.64 8.01
C ILE A 49 -6.67 -12.32 7.00
N ALA A 50 -6.60 -13.06 5.88
CA ALA A 50 -5.63 -12.80 4.83
C ALA A 50 -5.78 -11.38 4.26
N ALA A 51 -7.01 -10.93 3.99
CA ALA A 51 -7.30 -9.58 3.53
C ALA A 51 -6.79 -8.53 4.53
N ILE A 52 -7.07 -8.69 5.83
CA ILE A 52 -6.59 -7.79 6.89
C ILE A 52 -5.06 -7.71 6.91
N ILE A 53 -4.38 -8.86 6.87
CA ILE A 53 -2.91 -8.91 6.86
C ILE A 53 -2.35 -8.19 5.63
N THR A 54 -2.94 -8.40 4.45
CA THR A 54 -2.51 -7.71 3.22
C THR A 54 -2.79 -6.21 3.24
N PHE A 55 -3.90 -5.75 3.83
CA PHE A 55 -4.16 -4.32 4.04
C PHE A 55 -3.11 -3.69 4.96
N LEU A 56 -2.77 -4.36 6.07
CA LEU A 56 -1.70 -3.91 6.97
C LEU A 56 -0.35 -3.86 6.26
N LEU A 57 -0.02 -4.87 5.48
CA LEU A 57 1.22 -4.90 4.70
C LEU A 57 1.28 -3.75 3.69
N SER A 58 0.16 -3.44 3.02
CA SER A 58 0.06 -2.31 2.10
C SER A 58 0.25 -0.97 2.81
N VAL A 59 -0.28 -0.80 4.03
CA VAL A 59 -0.02 0.38 4.88
C VAL A 59 1.46 0.50 5.22
N VAL A 60 2.11 -0.60 5.63
CA VAL A 60 3.55 -0.61 5.93
C VAL A 60 4.37 -0.20 4.70
N CYS A 61 4.06 -0.74 3.52
CA CYS A 61 4.70 -0.33 2.26
C CYS A 61 4.50 1.17 1.97
N SER A 62 3.30 1.69 2.22
CA SER A 62 2.98 3.11 2.03
C SER A 62 3.80 4.02 2.95
N ILE A 63 3.98 3.62 4.22
CA ILE A 63 4.80 4.34 5.20
C ILE A 63 6.28 4.31 4.78
N LEU A 64 6.80 3.15 4.39
CA LEU A 64 8.18 3.01 3.91
C LEU A 64 8.43 3.85 2.66
N LEU A 65 7.49 3.84 1.70
CA LEU A 65 7.56 4.70 0.53
C LEU A 65 7.57 6.18 0.91
N GLY A 66 6.71 6.60 1.85
CA GLY A 66 6.71 7.95 2.38
C GLY A 66 8.06 8.38 2.99
N ARG A 67 8.74 7.47 3.72
CA ARG A 67 10.08 7.74 4.27
C ARG A 67 11.14 7.90 3.18
N VAL A 68 11.16 7.00 2.19
CA VAL A 68 12.10 7.07 1.07
C VAL A 68 11.87 8.34 0.24
N LEU A 69 10.61 8.71 0.00
CA LEU A 69 10.27 9.95 -0.71
C LEU A 69 10.68 11.21 0.06
N ALA A 70 10.58 11.20 1.40
CA ALA A 70 11.08 12.30 2.23
C ALA A 70 12.61 12.46 2.14
N ALA A 71 13.35 11.36 2.17
CA ALA A 71 14.80 11.39 1.95
C ALA A 71 15.16 11.90 0.54
N LEU A 72 14.35 11.56 -0.47
CA LEU A 72 14.50 12.03 -1.84
C LEU A 72 14.29 13.55 -1.99
N THR A 73 13.37 14.14 -1.21
CA THR A 73 13.17 15.59 -1.23
C THR A 73 14.37 16.36 -0.69
N GLU A 74 15.16 15.75 0.20
CA GLU A 74 16.41 16.33 0.69
C GLU A 74 17.55 16.19 -0.32
N HIS A 75 17.54 15.13 -1.14
CA HIS A 75 18.58 14.84 -2.14
C HIS A 75 17.98 14.53 -3.52
N LEU A 76 17.42 15.55 -4.18
CA LEU A 76 16.83 15.41 -5.52
C LEU A 76 17.91 15.06 -6.56
N PRO A 77 17.82 13.90 -7.23
CA PRO A 77 18.79 13.51 -8.25
C PRO A 77 18.67 14.44 -9.47
N THR A 78 19.76 15.15 -9.79
CA THR A 78 19.78 16.19 -10.83
C THR A 78 19.72 15.60 -12.25
N GLU A 79 20.13 14.34 -12.43
CA GLU A 79 20.27 13.72 -13.76
C GLU A 79 19.44 12.46 -14.00
N ARG A 80 18.99 11.75 -12.95
CA ARG A 80 18.25 10.47 -13.09
C ARG A 80 16.83 10.59 -12.56
N SER A 81 15.91 9.81 -13.13
CA SER A 81 14.53 9.73 -12.67
C SER A 81 14.45 9.18 -11.24
N ILE A 82 13.52 9.73 -10.44
CA ILE A 82 13.25 9.34 -9.05
C ILE A 82 13.00 7.83 -8.86
N TYR A 83 12.57 7.12 -9.91
CA TYR A 83 12.33 5.67 -9.87
C TYR A 83 13.62 4.84 -9.77
N TYR A 84 14.76 5.40 -10.17
CA TYR A 84 16.08 4.76 -10.04
C TYR A 84 16.76 5.08 -8.72
N PHE A 85 16.19 5.99 -7.93
CA PHE A 85 16.69 6.25 -6.60
C PHE A 85 16.49 5.01 -5.73
N SER A 86 17.57 4.61 -5.09
CA SER A 86 17.59 3.65 -4.01
C SER A 86 18.10 4.38 -2.79
N ASP A 87 17.41 4.22 -1.66
CA ASP A 87 17.98 4.63 -0.39
C ASP A 87 19.29 3.83 -0.13
N GLY A 88 20.16 4.32 0.76
CA GLY A 88 21.42 3.68 1.14
C GLY A 88 21.27 2.24 1.67
N PHE A 89 20.03 1.83 1.96
CA PHE A 89 19.63 0.46 2.32
C PHE A 89 19.26 -0.44 1.13
N GLY A 90 19.43 0.01 -0.12
CA GLY A 90 19.10 -0.78 -1.32
C GLY A 90 17.61 -0.81 -1.69
N ILE A 91 16.78 -0.02 -1.00
CA ILE A 91 15.33 0.01 -1.23
C ILE A 91 15.00 1.06 -2.29
N SER A 92 14.57 0.58 -3.46
CA SER A 92 14.20 1.44 -4.59
C SER A 92 12.73 1.86 -4.56
N VAL A 93 12.48 3.15 -4.86
CA VAL A 93 11.14 3.75 -4.96
C VAL A 93 10.22 2.93 -5.87
N LYS A 94 10.75 2.46 -7.00
CA LYS A 94 10.01 1.62 -7.97
C LYS A 94 9.50 0.32 -7.34
N HIS A 95 10.34 -0.34 -6.56
CA HIS A 95 9.99 -1.62 -5.94
C HIS A 95 8.95 -1.44 -4.83
N LEU A 96 9.10 -0.40 -4.01
CA LEU A 96 8.13 -0.04 -2.97
C LEU A 96 6.76 0.32 -3.56
N ALA A 97 6.71 1.19 -4.57
CA ALA A 97 5.46 1.56 -5.22
C ALA A 97 4.77 0.35 -5.88
N ARG A 98 5.55 -0.53 -6.51
CA ARG A 98 5.01 -1.78 -7.09
C ARG A 98 4.50 -2.73 -6.00
N ALA A 99 5.25 -2.90 -4.91
CA ALA A 99 4.85 -3.75 -3.79
C ALA A 99 3.57 -3.22 -3.11
N GLN A 100 3.45 -1.91 -2.93
CA GLN A 100 2.25 -1.26 -2.38
C GLN A 100 1.02 -1.52 -3.25
N LEU A 101 1.14 -1.38 -4.57
CA LEU A 101 0.05 -1.67 -5.51
C LEU A 101 -0.31 -3.16 -5.53
N LEU A 102 0.69 -4.06 -5.58
CA LEU A 102 0.45 -5.50 -5.59
C LEU A 102 -0.22 -5.97 -4.29
N THR A 103 0.24 -5.48 -3.15
CA THR A 103 -0.35 -5.82 -1.84
C THR A 103 -1.76 -5.27 -1.69
N PHE A 104 -2.02 -4.07 -2.19
CA PHE A 104 -3.36 -3.49 -2.24
C PHE A 104 -4.31 -4.32 -3.11
N LEU A 105 -3.90 -4.67 -4.33
CA LEU A 105 -4.70 -5.50 -5.24
C LEU A 105 -4.97 -6.89 -4.63
N LEU A 106 -3.95 -7.49 -4.00
CA LEU A 106 -4.10 -8.78 -3.33
C LEU A 106 -5.10 -8.71 -2.16
N ALA A 107 -5.08 -7.61 -1.38
CA ALA A 107 -6.08 -7.36 -0.35
C ALA A 107 -7.49 -7.25 -0.93
N GLY A 108 -7.64 -6.54 -2.06
CA GLY A 108 -8.89 -6.45 -2.80
C GLY A 108 -9.38 -7.81 -3.30
N VAL A 109 -8.50 -8.67 -3.80
CA VAL A 109 -8.83 -10.03 -4.25
C VAL A 109 -9.30 -10.89 -3.07
N PHE A 110 -8.58 -10.89 -1.94
CA PHE A 110 -9.01 -11.65 -0.75
C PHE A 110 -10.34 -11.14 -0.20
N MET A 111 -10.55 -9.82 -0.19
CA MET A 111 -11.82 -9.22 0.18
C MET A 111 -12.95 -9.62 -0.77
N ALA A 112 -12.72 -9.64 -2.08
CA ALA A 112 -13.71 -10.05 -3.07
C ALA A 112 -14.06 -11.54 -2.95
N ILE A 113 -13.07 -12.41 -2.74
CA ILE A 113 -13.29 -13.84 -2.49
C ILE A 113 -14.12 -14.02 -1.22
N TRP A 114 -13.78 -13.31 -0.15
CA TRP A 114 -14.57 -13.33 1.08
C TRP A 114 -16.03 -12.90 0.87
N LEU A 115 -16.26 -11.81 0.13
CA LEU A 115 -17.62 -11.35 -0.20
C LEU A 115 -18.39 -12.37 -1.03
N ALA A 116 -17.75 -12.99 -2.04
CA ALA A 116 -18.37 -14.03 -2.84
C ALA A 116 -18.78 -15.25 -2.00
N LEU A 117 -17.89 -15.70 -1.10
CA LEU A 117 -18.15 -16.81 -0.16
C LEU A 117 -19.17 -16.47 0.93
N LYS A 118 -19.44 -15.18 1.18
CA LYS A 118 -20.47 -14.75 2.13
C LYS A 118 -21.86 -14.72 1.50
N ILE A 119 -21.95 -14.46 0.19
CA ILE A 119 -23.21 -14.32 -0.55
C ILE A 119 -23.70 -15.66 -1.10
N GLY A 120 -22.78 -16.55 -1.52
CA GLY A 120 -23.09 -17.91 -1.98
C GLY A 120 -23.22 -18.90 -0.82
#